data_AF-A0A3D5X7V1-F1
#
_entry.id   AF-A0A3D5X7V1-F1
#
_cell.length_a   1.000
_cell.length_b   1.000
_cell.length_c   1.000
_cell.angle_alpha   90.00
_cell.angle_beta   90.00
_cell.angle_gamma   90.00
#
_symmetry.space_group_name_H-M   'P 1'
#
loop_
_entity.id
_entity.type
_entity.pdbx_description
1 polymer ?
#
loop_
_entity_poly.entity_id
_entity_poly.type
_entity_poly.pdbx_seq_one_letter_code
_entity_poly.pdbx_strand_id
1 'polypeptide(L)'
;LIVKKLSDRYNVFSIVAYQNLIGVFFFLPLFFLLDFKQFIQVVPTWDVIKPLLSLGVFASTFAFIFFTYAIKNLGISKANIFTNAIPVLTAILAFFILDEEITPVKMAGILVVVLGLFLSQLRRGMFKGLFRKRDTEDFLLRN
;
A
#
# COMPACT_ATOMS: atom_id res chain seq x y z
N LEU A 1 8.59 12.72 -2.98
CA LEU A 1 9.91 13.41 -3.04
C LEU A 1 10.76 13.17 -1.79
N ILE A 2 10.19 13.30 -0.58
CA ILE A 2 10.91 13.06 0.70
C ILE A 2 11.35 11.59 0.86
N VAL A 3 10.47 10.62 0.57
CA VAL A 3 10.79 9.17 0.65
C VAL A 3 11.96 8.78 -0.28
N LYS A 4 12.02 9.34 -1.49
CA LYS A 4 13.10 9.09 -2.45
C LYS A 4 14.47 9.58 -1.96
N LYS A 5 14.50 10.69 -1.19
CA LYS A 5 15.73 11.22 -0.58
C LYS A 5 16.19 10.45 0.67
N LEU A 6 15.27 9.78 1.36
CA LEU A 6 15.56 8.97 2.55
C LEU A 6 15.99 7.55 2.20
N SER A 7 15.42 6.94 1.15
CA SER A 7 15.78 5.58 0.70
C SER A 7 17.20 5.46 0.16
N ASP A 8 17.86 6.56 -0.24
CA ASP A 8 19.27 6.54 -0.67
C ASP A 8 20.27 6.60 0.51
N ARG A 9 19.81 6.91 1.73
CA ARG A 9 20.67 7.18 2.90
C ARG A 9 20.36 6.30 4.10
N TYR A 10 19.18 5.69 4.17
CA TYR A 10 18.74 4.85 5.27
C TYR A 10 18.34 3.46 4.79
N ASN A 11 18.74 2.45 5.56
CA ASN A 11 18.29 1.09 5.37
C ASN A 11 16.75 1.04 5.49
N VAL A 12 16.07 0.36 4.56
CA VAL A 12 14.61 0.32 4.49
C VAL A 12 14.00 -0.18 5.80
N PHE A 13 14.68 -1.09 6.50
CA PHE A 13 14.28 -1.57 7.82
C PHE A 13 14.16 -0.46 8.88
N SER A 14 15.05 0.54 8.86
CA SER A 14 15.01 1.66 9.81
C SER A 14 13.77 2.53 9.58
N ILE A 15 13.43 2.77 8.31
CA ILE A 15 12.25 3.56 7.93
C ILE A 15 10.98 2.86 8.43
N VAL A 16 10.87 1.56 8.21
CA VAL A 16 9.74 0.74 8.65
C VAL A 16 9.66 0.67 10.17
N ALA A 17 10.79 0.54 10.87
CA ALA A 17 10.83 0.52 12.32
C ALA A 17 10.31 1.84 12.91
N TYR A 18 10.80 2.99 12.43
CA TYR A 18 10.32 4.29 12.89
C TYR A 18 8.83 4.50 12.57
N GLN A 19 8.37 4.10 11.38
CA GLN A 19 6.97 4.18 11.02
C GLN A 19 6.08 3.37 11.96
N ASN A 20 6.47 2.13 12.28
CA ASN A 20 5.73 1.27 13.20
C ASN A 20 5.79 1.81 14.64
N LEU A 21 6.94 2.31 15.10
CA LEU A 21 7.09 2.91 16.44
C LEU A 21 6.20 4.15 16.61
N ILE A 22 6.19 5.03 15.62
CA ILE A 22 5.29 6.19 15.59
C ILE A 22 3.84 5.71 15.58
N GLY A 23 3.51 4.71 14.75
CA GLY A 23 2.18 4.10 14.74
C GLY A 23 1.75 3.60 16.12
N VAL A 24 2.57 2.79 16.78
CA VAL A 24 2.31 2.32 18.15
C VAL A 24 2.10 3.50 19.09
N PHE A 25 2.97 4.51 19.08
CA PHE A 25 2.83 5.66 19.95
C PHE A 25 1.48 6.39 19.79
N PHE A 26 0.98 6.55 18.56
CA PHE A 26 -0.30 7.21 18.30
C PHE A 26 -1.52 6.30 18.56
N PHE A 27 -1.42 5.01 18.24
CA PHE A 27 -2.53 4.06 18.43
C PHE A 27 -2.68 3.58 19.87
N LEU A 28 -1.60 3.54 20.66
CA LEU A 28 -1.61 3.05 22.03
C LEU A 28 -2.56 3.81 22.97
N PRO A 29 -2.60 5.15 23.02
CA PRO A 29 -3.60 5.86 23.82
C PRO A 29 -5.03 5.61 23.33
N LEU A 30 -5.25 5.50 22.02
CA LEU A 30 -6.57 5.21 21.46
C LEU A 30 -7.05 3.80 21.82
N PHE A 31 -6.15 2.82 21.75
CA PHE A 31 -6.40 1.44 22.16
C PHE A 31 -6.83 1.34 23.63
N PHE A 32 -6.16 2.07 24.53
CA PHE A 32 -6.54 2.09 25.94
C PHE A 32 -7.94 2.69 26.19
N LEU A 33 -8.37 3.64 25.36
CA LEU A 33 -9.65 4.30 25.48
C LEU A 33 -10.81 3.49 24.88
N LEU A 34 -10.61 2.84 23.73
CA LEU A 34 -11.68 2.19 22.98
C LEU A 34 -11.74 0.67 23.19
N ASP A 35 -10.60 0.00 23.14
CA ASP A 35 -10.56 -1.45 22.90
C ASP A 35 -10.04 -2.25 24.10
N PHE A 36 -9.47 -1.60 25.13
CA PHE A 36 -8.84 -2.27 26.27
C PHE A 36 -9.77 -3.25 27.00
N LYS A 37 -11.02 -2.86 27.23
CA LYS A 37 -12.01 -3.72 27.91
C LYS A 37 -12.34 -4.96 27.09
N GLN A 38 -12.44 -4.82 25.77
CA GLN A 38 -12.73 -5.92 24.87
C GLN A 38 -11.51 -6.82 24.73
N PHE A 39 -10.30 -6.27 24.66
CA PHE A 39 -9.05 -7.01 24.56
C PHE A 39 -8.80 -7.95 25.74
N ILE A 40 -9.02 -7.50 26.99
CA ILE A 40 -8.83 -8.33 28.20
C ILE A 40 -9.79 -9.54 28.23
N GLN A 41 -10.92 -9.48 27.50
CA GLN A 41 -11.88 -10.57 27.40
C GLN A 41 -11.58 -11.53 26.25
N VAL A 42 -10.64 -11.20 25.36
CA VAL A 42 -10.27 -12.07 24.24
C VAL A 42 -9.43 -13.24 24.76
N VAL A 43 -9.92 -14.45 24.54
CA VAL A 43 -9.12 -15.66 24.76
C VAL A 43 -8.13 -15.79 23.60
N PRO A 44 -6.82 -15.93 23.87
CA PRO A 44 -5.81 -16.08 22.83
C PRO A 44 -5.90 -17.47 22.20
N THR A 45 -6.85 -17.64 21.28
CA THR A 45 -7.06 -18.86 20.50
C THR A 45 -6.18 -18.85 19.26
N TRP A 46 -5.82 -20.03 18.77
CA TRP A 46 -5.02 -20.20 17.54
C TRP A 46 -5.64 -19.53 16.30
N ASP A 47 -6.97 -19.41 16.26
CA ASP A 47 -7.69 -18.75 15.16
C ASP A 47 -7.45 -17.24 15.12
N VAL A 48 -7.04 -16.63 16.23
CA VAL A 48 -6.68 -15.21 16.31
C VAL A 48 -5.18 -15.01 16.08
N ILE A 49 -4.36 -15.89 16.68
CA ILE A 49 -2.90 -15.79 16.64
C ILE A 49 -2.36 -16.07 15.22
N LYS A 50 -2.90 -17.06 14.51
CA LYS A 50 -2.41 -17.45 13.17
C LYS A 50 -2.55 -16.33 12.13
N PRO A 51 -3.70 -15.63 11.99
CA PRO A 51 -3.81 -14.47 11.11
C PRO A 51 -2.87 -13.34 11.49
N LEU A 52 -2.73 -13.02 12.78
CA LEU A 52 -1.84 -11.97 13.29
C LEU A 52 -0.37 -12.24 12.92
N LEU A 53 0.11 -13.47 13.16
CA LEU A 53 1.47 -13.86 12.79
C LEU A 53 1.67 -13.85 11.27
N SER A 54 0.68 -14.35 10.52
CA SER A 54 0.72 -14.33 9.06
C SER A 54 0.82 -12.90 8.52
N LEU A 55 0.04 -11.96 9.06
CA LEU A 55 0.10 -10.54 8.72
C LEU A 55 1.48 -9.94 9.04
N GLY A 56 2.03 -10.19 10.23
CA GLY A 56 3.36 -9.70 10.59
C GLY A 56 4.46 -10.22 9.66
N VAL A 57 4.46 -11.52 9.37
CA VAL A 57 5.52 -12.15 8.56
C VAL A 57 5.36 -11.81 7.08
N PHE A 58 4.18 -12.02 6.50
CA PHE A 58 3.96 -11.80 5.06
C PHE A 58 3.79 -10.32 4.72
N ALA A 59 2.90 -9.61 5.40
CA ALA A 59 2.56 -8.24 5.03
C ALA A 59 3.61 -7.21 5.47
N SER A 60 4.43 -7.49 6.50
CA SER A 60 5.59 -6.66 6.80
C SER A 60 6.86 -7.23 6.19
N THR A 61 7.35 -8.38 6.66
CA THR A 61 8.71 -8.84 6.31
C THR A 61 8.87 -9.12 4.81
N PHE A 62 8.04 -10.00 4.25
CA PHE A 62 8.16 -10.35 2.83
C PHE A 62 7.78 -9.20 1.90
N ALA A 63 6.72 -8.45 2.21
CA ALA A 63 6.30 -7.31 1.41
C ALA A 63 7.41 -6.24 1.32
N PHE A 64 8.07 -5.91 2.43
CA PHE A 64 9.17 -4.93 2.42
C PHE A 64 10.42 -5.45 1.71
N ILE A 65 10.75 -6.74 1.84
CA ILE A 65 11.86 -7.35 1.09
C ILE A 65 11.60 -7.24 -0.42
N PHE A 66 10.42 -7.65 -0.88
CA PHE A 66 10.08 -7.59 -2.30
C PHE A 66 9.98 -6.15 -2.82
N PHE A 67 9.44 -5.23 -2.02
CA PHE A 67 9.36 -3.82 -2.38
C PHE A 67 10.75 -3.20 -2.53
N THR A 68 11.65 -3.47 -1.57
CA THR A 68 13.04 -2.99 -1.61
C THR A 68 13.79 -3.59 -2.80
N TYR A 69 13.60 -4.89 -3.06
CA TYR A 69 14.19 -5.57 -4.20
C TYR A 69 13.67 -4.99 -5.53
N ALA A 70 12.37 -4.73 -5.65
CA ALA A 70 11.77 -4.10 -6.83
C ALA A 70 12.33 -2.70 -7.05
N ILE A 71 12.51 -1.90 -6.00
CA ILE A 71 13.14 -0.59 -6.10
C ILE A 71 14.58 -0.70 -6.60
N LYS A 72 15.38 -1.63 -6.03
CA LYS A 72 16.79 -1.81 -6.39
C LYS A 72 16.97 -2.18 -7.85
N ASN A 73 16.11 -3.03 -8.41
CA ASN A 73 16.25 -3.55 -9.77
C ASN A 73 15.51 -2.73 -10.84
N LEU A 74 14.33 -2.18 -10.52
CA LEU A 74 13.47 -1.50 -11.49
C LEU A 74 13.53 0.04 -11.37
N GLY A 75 14.07 0.54 -10.26
CA GLY A 75 14.06 1.96 -9.90
C GLY A 75 12.69 2.43 -9.39
N ILE A 76 12.72 3.46 -8.53
CA ILE A 76 11.54 4.01 -7.84
C ILE A 76 10.39 4.40 -8.80
N SER A 77 10.68 4.89 -10.00
CA SER A 77 9.63 5.28 -10.95
C SER A 77 8.84 4.10 -11.47
N LYS A 78 9.50 2.97 -11.81
CA LYS A 78 8.79 1.77 -12.27
C LYS A 78 8.11 1.05 -11.11
N ALA A 79 8.78 0.95 -9.95
CA ALA A 79 8.19 0.36 -8.74
C ALA A 79 6.87 1.04 -8.33
N ASN A 80 6.81 2.38 -8.40
CA ASN A 80 5.57 3.13 -8.10
C ASN A 80 4.43 2.88 -9.09
N ILE A 81 4.71 2.45 -10.31
CA ILE A 81 3.66 2.06 -11.27
C ILE A 81 3.00 0.77 -10.79
N PHE A 82 3.79 -0.23 -10.38
CA PHE A 82 3.30 -1.48 -9.80
C PHE A 82 2.50 -1.29 -8.51
N THR A 83 2.79 -0.26 -7.71
CA THR A 83 1.99 0.05 -6.53
C THR A 83 0.53 0.37 -6.87
N ASN A 84 0.25 0.86 -8.08
CA ASN A 84 -1.12 1.06 -8.54
C ASN A 84 -1.81 -0.23 -8.98
N ALA A 85 -1.07 -1.30 -9.24
CA ALA A 85 -1.65 -2.62 -9.51
C ALA A 85 -2.01 -3.36 -8.22
N ILE A 86 -1.45 -2.95 -7.06
CA ILE A 86 -1.70 -3.59 -5.77
C ILE A 86 -3.20 -3.72 -5.48
N PRO A 87 -4.05 -2.67 -5.58
CA PRO A 87 -5.47 -2.81 -5.24
C PRO A 87 -6.21 -3.84 -6.11
N VAL A 88 -5.83 -3.96 -7.39
CA VAL A 88 -6.40 -4.94 -8.32
C VAL A 88 -5.96 -6.34 -7.95
N LEU A 89 -4.65 -6.54 -7.76
CA LEU A 89 -4.10 -7.83 -7.37
C LEU A 89 -4.64 -8.28 -6.02
N THR A 90 -4.73 -7.37 -5.04
CA THR A 90 -5.33 -7.64 -3.73
C THR A 90 -6.80 -8.04 -3.87
N ALA A 91 -7.59 -7.37 -4.71
CA ALA A 91 -8.99 -7.75 -4.91
C ALA A 91 -9.14 -9.15 -5.53
N ILE A 92 -8.33 -9.46 -6.55
CA ILE A 92 -8.31 -10.79 -7.18
C ILE A 92 -7.87 -11.85 -6.17
N LEU A 93 -6.76 -11.63 -5.47
CA LEU A 93 -6.25 -12.59 -4.49
C LEU A 93 -7.21 -12.76 -3.30
N ALA A 94 -7.86 -11.70 -2.84
CA ALA A 94 -8.88 -11.79 -1.80
C ALA A 94 -10.08 -12.65 -2.25
N PHE A 95 -10.52 -12.51 -3.50
CA PHE A 95 -11.56 -13.36 -4.07
C PHE A 95 -11.16 -14.85 -4.08
N PHE A 96 -9.93 -15.17 -4.46
CA PHE A 96 -9.47 -16.55 -4.57
C PHE A 96 -9.02 -17.19 -3.24
N ILE A 97 -8.44 -16.42 -2.33
CA ILE A 97 -7.80 -16.94 -1.11
C ILE A 97 -8.77 -16.98 0.07
N LEU A 98 -9.70 -16.01 0.17
CA LEU A 98 -10.51 -15.85 1.37
C LEU A 98 -11.69 -16.84 1.43
N ASP A 99 -12.04 -17.48 0.31
CA ASP A 99 -13.09 -18.50 0.16
C ASP A 99 -14.44 -18.14 0.81
N GLU A 100 -14.65 -16.85 1.08
CA GLU A 100 -15.90 -16.35 1.66
C GLU A 100 -16.94 -16.16 0.56
N GLU A 101 -18.17 -16.58 0.83
CA GLU A 101 -19.30 -16.33 -0.07
C GLU A 101 -19.34 -14.84 -0.46
N ILE A 102 -19.31 -14.64 -1.77
CA ILE A 102 -19.30 -13.32 -2.39
C ILE A 102 -20.68 -12.72 -2.22
N THR A 103 -20.90 -12.01 -1.12
CA THR A 103 -22.15 -11.28 -0.91
C THR A 103 -22.25 -10.12 -1.89
N PRO A 104 -23.47 -9.67 -2.26
CA PRO A 104 -23.67 -8.54 -3.15
C PRO A 104 -22.95 -7.26 -2.67
N VAL A 105 -22.81 -7.10 -1.36
CA VAL A 105 -22.09 -5.97 -0.74
C VAL A 105 -20.58 -6.04 -1.04
N LYS A 106 -19.97 -7.24 -0.96
CA LYS A 106 -18.55 -7.43 -1.33
C LYS A 106 -18.32 -7.14 -2.81
N MET A 107 -19.23 -7.57 -3.69
CA MET A 107 -19.15 -7.24 -5.13
C MET A 107 -19.22 -5.73 -5.37
N ALA A 108 -20.12 -5.02 -4.69
CA ALA A 108 -20.22 -3.57 -4.79
C ALA A 108 -18.91 -2.89 -4.33
N GLY A 109 -18.32 -3.36 -3.22
CA GLY A 109 -17.03 -2.87 -2.73
C GLY A 109 -15.89 -3.09 -3.74
N ILE A 110 -15.81 -4.28 -4.34
CA ILE A 110 -14.81 -4.58 -5.38
C ILE A 110 -14.98 -3.66 -6.59
N LEU A 111 -16.23 -3.48 -7.07
CA LEU A 111 -16.53 -2.57 -8.18
C LEU A 111 -16.09 -1.13 -7.88
N VAL A 112 -16.39 -0.62 -6.68
CA VAL A 112 -15.99 0.74 -6.28
C VAL A 112 -14.47 0.89 -6.25
N VAL A 113 -13.74 -0.08 -5.69
CA VAL A 113 -12.26 -0.07 -5.66
C VAL A 113 -11.68 -0.08 -7.08
N VAL A 114 -12.20 -0.96 -7.95
CA VAL A 114 -11.75 -1.08 -9.34
C VAL A 114 -12.03 0.22 -10.11
N LEU A 115 -13.23 0.77 -10.02
CA LEU A 115 -13.60 2.03 -10.68
C LEU A 115 -12.77 3.22 -10.18
N GLY A 116 -12.61 3.33 -8.86
CA GLY A 116 -11.77 4.36 -8.23
C GLY A 116 -10.32 4.28 -8.70
N LEU A 117 -9.79 3.06 -8.85
CA LEU A 117 -8.46 2.83 -9.41
C LEU A 117 -8.36 3.32 -10.86
N PHE A 118 -9.27 2.88 -11.72
CA PHE A 118 -9.29 3.29 -13.14
C PHE A 118 -9.34 4.82 -13.26
N LEU A 119 -10.20 5.48 -12.49
CA LEU A 119 -10.31 6.93 -12.45
C LEU A 119 -9.01 7.61 -11.99
N SER A 120 -8.35 7.06 -10.96
CA SER A 120 -7.07 7.58 -10.47
C SER A 120 -5.94 7.43 -11.50
N GLN A 121 -5.94 6.38 -12.32
CA GLN A 121 -4.92 6.17 -13.35
C GLN A 121 -5.11 7.09 -14.55
N LEU A 122 -6.36 7.30 -14.99
CA LEU A 122 -6.71 8.19 -16.11
C LEU A 122 -6.19 9.62 -15.87
N ARG A 123 -6.27 10.12 -14.63
CA ARG A 123 -5.79 11.46 -14.27
C ARG A 123 -4.26 11.61 -14.38
N ARG A 124 -3.49 10.56 -14.08
CA ARG A 124 -2.01 10.60 -14.18
C ARG A 124 -1.51 10.54 -15.63
N GLY A 125 -2.17 9.78 -16.50
CA GLY A 125 -1.84 9.71 -17.93
C GLY A 125 -2.06 11.04 -18.64
N MET A 126 -3.19 11.69 -18.36
CA MET A 126 -3.57 12.99 -18.95
C MET A 126 -2.61 14.12 -18.55
N PHE A 127 -2.25 14.21 -17.26
CA PHE A 127 -1.30 15.24 -16.79
C PHE A 127 0.12 15.04 -17.34
N LYS A 128 0.59 13.79 -17.49
CA LYS A 128 1.90 13.53 -18.13
C LYS A 128 1.93 13.95 -19.60
N GLY A 129 0.82 13.74 -20.33
CA GLY A 129 0.69 14.16 -21.72
C GLY A 129 0.70 15.68 -21.88
N LEU A 130 0.04 16.39 -20.96
CA LEU A 130 -0.07 17.85 -20.99
C LEU A 130 1.27 18.55 -20.71
N PHE A 131 2.06 18.06 -19.74
CA PHE A 131 3.38 18.61 -19.45
C PHE A 131 4.41 18.28 -20.55
N ARG A 132 4.38 17.07 -21.12
CA ARG A 132 5.30 16.70 -22.22
C ARG A 132 5.08 17.54 -23.48
N LYS A 133 3.82 17.89 -23.77
CA LYS A 133 3.48 18.71 -24.94
C LYS A 133 3.96 20.15 -24.78
N ARG A 134 3.79 20.73 -23.59
CA ARG A 134 4.22 22.09 -23.25
C ARG A 134 5.75 22.26 -23.29
N ASP A 135 6.51 21.32 -22.74
CA ASP A 135 7.98 21.38 -22.78
C ASP A 135 8.54 21.25 -24.21
N THR A 136 7.82 20.57 -25.11
CA THR A 136 8.22 20.41 -26.52
C THR A 136 7.87 21.66 -27.34
N GLU A 137 6.73 22.28 -27.10
CA GLU A 137 6.36 23.56 -27.72
C GLU A 137 7.32 24.69 -27.27
N ASP A 138 7.69 24.75 -25.99
CA ASP A 138 8.67 25.72 -25.47
C ASP A 138 10.08 25.53 -26.05
N PHE A 139 10.46 24.30 -26.42
CA PHE A 139 11.73 24.00 -27.08
C PHE A 139 11.74 24.40 -28.57
N LEU A 140 10.62 24.21 -29.27
CA LEU A 140 10.48 24.57 -30.68
C LEU A 140 10.35 26.09 -30.91
N LEU A 141 9.88 26.84 -29.91
CA LEU A 141 9.79 28.30 -29.97
C LEU A 141 11.11 29.02 -29.59
N ARG A 142 12.12 28.28 -29.13
CA ARG A 142 13.42 28.80 -28.67
C ARG A 142 14.59 28.55 -29.62
N ASN A 143 14.38 27.81 -30.72
CA ASN A 143 15.34 27.59 -31.81
C ASN A 143 14.77 28.14 -33.12
#